data_AF-A0A0H4WPS0-F1
#
_entry.id   AF-A0A0H4WPS0-F1
#
_cell.length_a   1.000
_cell.length_b   1.000
_cell.length_c   1.000
_cell.angle_alpha   90.00
_cell.angle_beta   90.00
_cell.angle_gamma   90.00
#
_symmetry.space_group_name_H-M   'P 1'
#
loop_
_entity.id
_entity.type
_entity.pdbx_description
1 polymer ?
#
loop_
_entity_poly.entity_id
_entity_poly.type
_entity_poly.pdbx_seq_one_letter_code
_entity_poly.pdbx_strand_id
1 'polypeptide(L)'
;MATSTLELTPIEARIAARARDFELGPLLRLLEAEGYAAEQILFESPAEPVSSAALVEAVTFHAVPYRRVVVTLNLGLLGANALLPSYFLEVAEQLPEPEVFFDFIRFFDHRLIEAFVRAVHPERDRALMGDWERTKGFYFRMLGVGSVTTLQSLFQLHFPELRVWSHRKAFRSASHGHDLRSGTSPLDGSGVLGFLYESDVPGFLVELHADEETDARVRGGRPSSIIGCVRSCCRCWRPSGCGWRWGCR
;
A
#
# COMPACT_ATOMS: atom_id res chain seq x y z
N MET A 1 5.18 -6.94 -38.12
CA MET A 1 3.98 -7.48 -37.46
C MET A 1 2.96 -6.38 -37.31
N ALA A 2 1.70 -6.62 -37.72
CA ALA A 2 0.69 -5.58 -37.87
C ALA A 2 0.27 -4.99 -36.51
N THR A 3 0.55 -3.70 -36.32
CA THR A 3 0.05 -2.89 -35.22
C THR A 3 -1.46 -2.69 -35.44
N SER A 4 -2.27 -3.61 -34.92
CA SER A 4 -3.72 -3.47 -34.89
C SER A 4 -4.09 -2.42 -33.84
N THR A 5 -4.09 -1.16 -34.24
CA THR A 5 -4.55 -0.02 -33.45
C THR A 5 -6.06 -0.13 -33.28
N LEU A 6 -6.50 -0.88 -32.27
CA LEU A 6 -7.88 -0.90 -31.82
C LEU A 6 -8.12 0.29 -30.90
N GLU A 7 -9.33 0.87 -30.94
CA GLU A 7 -9.68 2.05 -30.16
C GLU A 7 -9.50 1.80 -28.66
N LEU A 8 -8.42 2.36 -28.13
CA LEU A 8 -8.15 2.36 -26.69
C LEU A 8 -9.19 3.25 -26.02
N THR A 9 -9.69 2.82 -24.88
CA THR A 9 -10.45 3.74 -24.03
C THR A 9 -9.58 4.93 -23.64
N PRO A 10 -10.17 6.11 -23.34
CA PRO A 10 -9.39 7.28 -22.93
C PRO A 10 -8.57 7.03 -21.65
N ILE A 11 -8.98 6.06 -20.82
CA ILE A 11 -8.24 5.66 -19.62
C ILE A 11 -7.03 4.80 -20.01
N GLU A 12 -7.21 3.77 -20.85
CA GLU A 12 -6.11 2.91 -21.33
C GLU A 12 -5.04 3.73 -22.05
N ALA A 13 -5.44 4.68 -22.90
CA ALA A 13 -4.50 5.59 -23.56
C ALA A 13 -3.68 6.42 -22.56
N ARG A 14 -4.30 6.88 -21.47
CA ARG A 14 -3.60 7.61 -20.40
C ARG A 14 -2.66 6.71 -19.60
N ILE A 15 -3.06 5.47 -19.34
CA ILE A 15 -2.22 4.48 -18.64
C ILE A 15 -0.98 4.19 -19.48
N ALA A 16 -1.15 3.90 -20.77
CA ALA A 16 -0.05 3.64 -21.70
C ALA A 16 0.92 4.84 -21.79
N ALA A 17 0.39 6.07 -21.91
CA ALA A 17 1.21 7.28 -22.01
C ALA A 17 2.03 7.58 -20.74
N ARG A 18 1.54 7.14 -19.57
CA ARG A 18 2.17 7.40 -18.26
C ARG A 18 2.73 6.14 -17.60
N ALA A 19 2.95 5.08 -18.37
CA ALA A 19 3.37 3.78 -17.87
C ALA A 19 4.58 3.87 -16.92
N ARG A 20 5.59 4.68 -17.28
CA ARG A 20 6.84 4.86 -16.53
C ARG A 20 6.69 5.58 -15.19
N ASP A 21 5.58 6.31 -14.99
CA ASP A 21 5.30 6.99 -13.72
C ASP A 21 4.72 6.03 -12.67
N PHE A 22 4.25 4.86 -13.09
CA PHE A 22 3.57 3.93 -12.19
C PHE A 22 4.55 3.00 -11.48
N GLU A 23 4.31 2.84 -10.18
CA GLU A 23 4.77 1.67 -9.45
C GLU A 23 3.91 0.45 -9.85
N LEU A 24 4.52 -0.74 -9.80
CA LEU A 24 3.90 -2.00 -10.20
C LEU A 24 2.60 -2.30 -9.44
N GLY A 25 2.60 -2.23 -8.09
CA GLY A 25 1.43 -2.52 -7.27
C GLY A 25 0.22 -1.62 -7.59
N PRO A 26 0.35 -0.28 -7.59
CA PRO A 26 -0.69 0.64 -8.05
C PRO A 26 -1.17 0.41 -9.48
N LEU A 27 -0.27 0.12 -10.43
CA LEU A 27 -0.66 -0.19 -11.81
C LEU A 27 -1.56 -1.42 -11.87
N LEU A 28 -1.18 -2.50 -11.20
CA LEU A 28 -1.96 -3.74 -11.20
C LEU A 28 -3.35 -3.55 -10.56
N ARG A 29 -3.45 -2.74 -9.49
CA ARG A 29 -4.74 -2.36 -8.90
C ARG A 29 -5.61 -1.55 -9.86
N LEU A 30 -4.99 -0.64 -10.63
CA LEU A 30 -5.69 0.15 -11.63
C LEU A 30 -6.23 -0.76 -12.76
N LEU A 31 -5.43 -1.71 -13.23
CA LEU A 31 -5.85 -2.67 -14.26
C LEU A 31 -7.00 -3.55 -13.78
N GLU A 32 -6.97 -4.03 -12.54
CA GLU A 32 -8.10 -4.76 -11.93
C GLU A 32 -9.36 -3.91 -11.84
N ALA A 33 -9.23 -2.63 -11.48
CA ALA A 33 -10.37 -1.71 -11.42
C ALA A 33 -11.00 -1.46 -12.80
N GLU A 34 -10.19 -1.47 -13.87
CA GLU A 34 -10.63 -1.43 -15.28
C GLU A 34 -11.17 -2.79 -15.80
N GLY A 35 -11.25 -3.79 -14.92
CA GLY A 35 -11.86 -5.09 -15.20
C GLY A 35 -10.92 -6.10 -15.86
N TYR A 36 -9.60 -5.90 -15.82
CA TYR A 36 -8.65 -6.90 -16.27
C TYR A 36 -8.43 -7.98 -15.20
N ALA A 37 -8.69 -9.24 -15.56
CA ALA A 37 -8.39 -10.38 -14.72
C ALA A 37 -6.88 -10.69 -14.74
N ALA A 38 -6.39 -11.43 -13.73
CA ALA A 38 -4.97 -11.76 -13.62
C ALA A 38 -4.45 -12.53 -14.85
N GLU A 39 -5.27 -13.39 -15.45
CA GLU A 39 -4.94 -14.18 -16.64
C GLU A 39 -4.84 -13.32 -17.92
N GLN A 40 -5.41 -12.11 -17.88
CA GLN A 40 -5.37 -11.15 -18.97
C GLN A 40 -4.17 -10.20 -18.86
N ILE A 41 -3.42 -10.24 -17.76
CA ILE A 41 -2.23 -9.42 -17.53
C ILE A 41 -1.00 -10.29 -17.80
N LEU A 42 -0.33 -9.98 -18.90
CA LEU A 42 0.92 -10.63 -19.30
C LEU A 42 2.09 -9.72 -18.95
N PHE A 43 3.23 -10.35 -18.68
CA PHE A 43 4.46 -9.67 -18.30
C PHE A 43 5.57 -10.05 -19.24
N GLU A 44 6.37 -9.07 -19.64
CA GLU A 44 7.49 -9.28 -20.55
C GLU A 44 8.63 -8.32 -20.19
N SER A 45 9.87 -8.74 -20.41
CA SER A 45 11.02 -7.84 -20.42
C SER A 45 11.18 -7.15 -21.77
N PRO A 46 11.78 -5.95 -21.80
CA PRO A 46 12.14 -5.31 -23.05
C PRO A 46 13.18 -6.15 -23.80
N ALA A 47 13.06 -6.21 -25.13
CA ALA A 47 14.00 -6.93 -26.00
C ALA A 47 15.37 -6.23 -26.07
N GLU A 48 15.41 -4.92 -25.86
CA GLU A 48 16.65 -4.16 -25.79
C GLU A 48 16.94 -3.74 -24.33
N PRO A 49 18.19 -3.92 -23.87
CA PRO A 49 18.59 -3.53 -22.53
C PRO A 49 18.66 -2.00 -22.42
N VAL A 50 17.56 -1.37 -21.97
CA VAL A 50 17.54 0.06 -21.67
C VAL A 50 17.82 0.26 -20.18
N SER A 51 18.81 1.10 -19.86
CA SER A 51 19.06 1.54 -18.49
C SER A 51 18.00 2.58 -18.08
N SER A 52 16.82 2.10 -17.71
CA SER A 52 15.73 2.92 -17.19
C SER A 52 15.66 2.80 -15.66
N ALA A 53 15.42 3.92 -14.98
CA ALA A 53 15.23 3.95 -13.53
C ALA A 53 13.82 3.46 -13.11
N ALA A 54 12.88 3.41 -14.05
CA ALA A 54 11.51 2.95 -13.79
C ALA A 54 11.41 1.42 -13.87
N LEU A 55 10.67 0.81 -12.95
CA LEU A 55 10.41 -0.63 -12.99
C LEU A 55 9.48 -1.01 -14.15
N VAL A 56 8.44 -0.20 -14.39
CA VAL A 56 7.51 -0.35 -15.50
C VAL A 56 8.01 0.48 -16.67
N GLU A 57 8.24 -0.16 -17.81
CA GLU A 57 8.74 0.50 -19.01
C GLU A 57 7.60 0.94 -19.93
N ALA A 58 6.63 0.04 -20.16
CA ALA A 58 5.51 0.26 -21.06
C ALA A 58 4.30 -0.59 -20.66
N VAL A 59 3.12 -0.15 -21.09
CA VAL A 59 1.87 -0.91 -20.97
C VAL A 59 1.19 -0.90 -22.32
N THR A 60 1.04 -2.09 -22.91
CA THR A 60 0.42 -2.27 -24.23
C THR A 60 -0.89 -3.02 -24.09
N PHE A 61 -1.96 -2.42 -24.59
CA PHE A 61 -3.30 -3.00 -24.54
C PHE A 61 -3.61 -3.70 -25.87
N HIS A 62 -4.19 -4.88 -25.80
CA HIS A 62 -4.62 -5.65 -26.96
C HIS A 62 -6.08 -6.05 -26.79
N ALA A 63 -6.90 -5.79 -27.79
CA ALA A 63 -8.31 -6.21 -27.81
C ALA A 63 -8.55 -7.48 -28.64
N VAL A 64 -7.63 -7.84 -29.55
CA VAL A 64 -7.72 -9.02 -30.43
C VAL A 64 -6.42 -9.84 -30.30
N PRO A 65 -6.48 -11.19 -30.27
CA PRO A 65 -7.67 -12.06 -30.38
C PRO A 65 -8.55 -12.13 -29.13
N TYR A 66 -8.05 -11.68 -27.98
CA TYR A 66 -8.81 -11.52 -26.74
C TYR A 66 -8.26 -10.32 -25.97
N ARG A 67 -9.09 -9.71 -25.11
CA ARG A 67 -8.71 -8.57 -24.28
C ARG A 67 -7.59 -8.96 -23.31
N ARG A 68 -6.42 -8.35 -23.46
CA ARG A 68 -5.23 -8.56 -22.63
C ARG A 68 -4.37 -7.29 -22.54
N VAL A 69 -3.57 -7.21 -21.50
CA VAL A 69 -2.58 -6.16 -21.28
C VAL A 69 -1.22 -6.80 -21.16
N VAL A 70 -0.25 -6.28 -21.90
CA VAL A 70 1.15 -6.65 -21.77
C VAL A 70 1.85 -5.53 -21.01
N VAL A 71 2.33 -5.84 -19.81
CA VAL A 71 3.10 -4.93 -18.97
C VAL A 71 4.58 -5.25 -19.17
N THR A 72 5.31 -4.32 -19.77
CA THR A 72 6.75 -4.44 -19.97
C THR A 72 7.48 -3.95 -18.73
N LEU A 73 8.26 -4.82 -18.10
CA LEU A 73 9.05 -4.50 -16.91
C LEU A 73 10.53 -4.51 -17.22
N ASN A 74 11.30 -3.61 -16.62
CA ASN A 74 12.76 -3.61 -16.68
C ASN A 74 13.38 -4.69 -15.75
N LEU A 75 12.74 -5.85 -15.71
CA LEU A 75 13.13 -7.06 -14.99
C LEU A 75 12.85 -8.25 -15.90
N GLY A 76 13.78 -9.20 -15.95
CA GLY A 76 13.59 -10.43 -16.71
C GLY A 76 14.88 -11.00 -17.25
N LEU A 77 14.75 -12.06 -18.03
CA LEU A 77 15.88 -12.79 -18.62
C LEU A 77 16.61 -11.95 -19.68
N LEU A 78 15.89 -11.12 -20.44
CA LEU A 78 16.42 -10.33 -21.56
C LEU A 78 16.69 -8.85 -21.22
N GLY A 79 16.41 -8.42 -19.98
CA GLY A 79 16.55 -7.02 -19.58
C GLY A 79 18.01 -6.54 -19.44
N ALA A 80 18.23 -5.26 -19.14
CA ALA A 80 19.57 -4.69 -18.98
C ALA A 80 20.41 -5.33 -17.85
N ASN A 81 19.75 -5.89 -16.84
CA ASN A 81 20.36 -6.70 -15.79
C ASN A 81 20.16 -8.21 -16.04
N ALA A 82 20.20 -8.63 -17.31
CA ALA A 82 19.87 -9.97 -17.77
C ALA A 82 20.52 -11.05 -16.89
N LEU A 83 19.69 -11.95 -16.38
CA LEU A 83 20.14 -13.18 -15.73
C LEU A 83 20.60 -14.22 -16.75
N LEU A 84 20.32 -13.99 -18.05
CA LEU A 84 20.66 -14.91 -19.12
C LEU A 84 22.16 -14.80 -19.45
N PRO A 85 22.92 -15.90 -19.38
CA PRO A 85 24.31 -15.91 -19.83
C PRO A 85 24.46 -15.49 -21.30
N SER A 86 25.54 -14.77 -21.61
CA SER A 86 25.79 -14.22 -22.96
C SER A 86 25.79 -15.26 -24.08
N TYR A 87 26.16 -16.52 -23.80
CA TYR A 87 26.17 -17.58 -24.81
C TYR A 87 24.79 -17.85 -25.43
N PHE A 88 23.69 -17.58 -24.72
CA PHE A 88 22.36 -17.76 -25.29
C PHE A 88 22.06 -16.73 -26.38
N LEU A 89 22.59 -15.51 -26.25
CA LEU A 89 22.50 -14.48 -27.29
C LEU A 89 23.33 -14.88 -28.50
N GLU A 90 24.54 -15.39 -28.29
CA GLU A 90 25.41 -15.91 -29.36
C GLU A 90 24.75 -17.07 -30.12
N VAL A 91 24.08 -17.98 -29.41
CA VAL A 91 23.32 -19.09 -30.03
C VAL A 91 22.11 -18.56 -30.80
N ALA A 92 21.42 -17.54 -30.29
CA ALA A 92 20.29 -16.92 -30.99
C ALA A 92 20.73 -16.31 -32.33
N GLU A 93 21.87 -15.62 -32.36
CA GLU A 93 22.44 -15.01 -33.57
C GLU A 93 22.87 -16.05 -34.62
N GLN A 94 23.19 -17.27 -34.21
CA GLN A 94 23.58 -18.37 -35.11
C GLN A 94 22.38 -19.10 -35.73
N LEU A 95 21.16 -18.86 -35.22
CA LEU A 95 19.95 -19.48 -35.75
C LEU A 95 19.47 -18.76 -37.03
N PRO A 96 18.87 -19.48 -37.99
CA PRO A 96 18.27 -18.87 -39.17
C PRO A 96 17.12 -17.90 -38.81
N GLU A 97 16.43 -18.16 -37.70
CA GLU A 97 15.27 -17.40 -37.21
C GLU A 97 15.44 -17.06 -35.72
N PRO A 98 16.17 -15.98 -35.37
CA PRO A 98 16.43 -15.60 -33.98
C PRO A 98 15.15 -15.22 -33.21
N GLU A 99 14.16 -14.66 -33.91
CA GLU A 99 12.87 -14.24 -33.33
C GLU A 99 12.15 -15.39 -32.61
N VAL A 100 12.18 -16.61 -33.19
CA VAL A 100 11.53 -17.80 -32.62
C VAL A 100 12.19 -18.20 -31.30
N PHE A 101 13.51 -18.04 -31.20
CA PHE A 101 14.24 -18.29 -29.97
C PHE A 101 13.87 -17.25 -28.90
N PHE A 102 13.79 -15.97 -29.25
CA PHE A 102 13.38 -14.93 -28.30
C PHE A 102 11.92 -15.10 -27.86
N ASP A 103 11.01 -15.51 -28.73
CA ASP A 103 9.63 -15.84 -28.38
C ASP A 103 9.57 -17.00 -27.37
N PHE A 104 10.43 -18.00 -27.53
CA PHE A 104 10.58 -19.07 -26.56
C PHE A 104 11.09 -18.57 -25.20
N ILE A 105 12.08 -17.68 -25.18
CA ILE A 105 12.58 -17.09 -23.93
C ILE A 105 11.51 -16.23 -23.25
N ARG A 106 10.75 -15.43 -24.03
CA ARG A 106 9.63 -14.59 -23.53
C ARG A 106 8.58 -15.41 -22.79
N PHE A 107 8.34 -16.65 -23.21
CA PHE A 107 7.42 -17.56 -22.50
C PHE A 107 7.88 -17.83 -21.06
N PHE A 108 9.17 -18.10 -20.84
CA PHE A 108 9.71 -18.29 -19.47
C PHE A 108 9.74 -16.99 -18.69
N ASP A 109 10.06 -15.90 -19.37
CA ASP A 109 10.15 -14.59 -18.78
C ASP A 109 8.83 -14.17 -18.13
N HIS A 110 7.71 -14.35 -18.84
CA HIS A 110 6.39 -14.11 -18.29
C HIS A 110 6.13 -14.90 -17.00
N ARG A 111 6.44 -16.21 -16.98
CA ARG A 111 6.23 -17.06 -15.79
C ARG A 111 7.12 -16.64 -14.62
N LEU A 112 8.36 -16.27 -14.89
CA LEU A 112 9.32 -15.84 -13.88
C LEU A 112 8.91 -14.49 -13.27
N ILE A 113 8.54 -13.53 -14.11
CA ILE A 113 8.07 -12.22 -13.67
C ILE A 113 6.75 -12.35 -12.92
N GLU A 114 5.81 -13.17 -13.40
CA GLU A 114 4.54 -13.40 -12.69
C GLU A 114 4.79 -13.99 -11.29
N ALA A 115 5.67 -15.00 -11.18
CA ALA A 115 6.03 -15.58 -9.89
C ALA A 115 6.67 -14.53 -8.96
N PHE A 116 7.52 -13.67 -9.50
CA PHE A 116 8.11 -12.56 -8.75
C PHE A 116 7.04 -11.56 -8.26
N VAL A 117 6.12 -11.14 -9.15
CA VAL A 117 5.02 -10.23 -8.80
C VAL A 117 4.17 -10.83 -7.67
N ARG A 118 3.83 -12.12 -7.74
CA ARG A 118 3.09 -12.84 -6.70
C ARG A 118 3.83 -12.88 -5.36
N ALA A 119 5.16 -13.03 -5.39
CA ALA A 119 5.99 -13.05 -4.20
C ALA A 119 6.11 -11.67 -3.53
N VAL A 120 6.24 -10.60 -4.33
CA VAL A 120 6.35 -9.22 -3.84
C VAL A 120 5.00 -8.68 -3.36
N HIS A 121 3.91 -9.10 -4.00
CA HIS A 121 2.54 -8.69 -3.68
C HIS A 121 1.67 -9.88 -3.23
N PRO A 122 2.00 -10.53 -2.09
CA PRO A 122 1.27 -11.69 -1.60
C PRO A 122 -0.19 -11.37 -1.25
N GLU A 123 -0.52 -10.09 -1.01
CA GLU A 123 -1.89 -9.62 -0.78
C GLU A 123 -2.84 -9.86 -1.96
N ARG A 124 -2.27 -10.07 -3.16
CA ARG A 124 -3.03 -10.30 -4.40
C ARG A 124 -3.22 -11.78 -4.67
N ASP A 125 -2.37 -12.64 -4.11
CA ASP A 125 -2.46 -14.08 -4.30
C ASP A 125 -3.41 -14.70 -3.27
N ARG A 126 -4.67 -14.86 -3.68
CA ARG A 126 -5.70 -15.52 -2.89
C ARG A 126 -5.41 -17.00 -2.63
N ALA A 127 -4.62 -17.67 -3.45
CA ALA A 127 -4.25 -19.06 -3.22
C ALA A 127 -3.25 -19.19 -2.05
N LEU A 128 -2.34 -18.23 -1.92
CA LEU A 128 -1.35 -18.18 -0.84
C LEU A 128 -1.93 -17.62 0.47
N MET A 129 -2.66 -16.52 0.43
CA MET A 129 -3.04 -15.75 1.63
C MET A 129 -4.56 -15.72 1.91
N GLY A 130 -5.39 -16.29 1.02
CA GLY A 130 -6.84 -16.31 1.17
C GLY A 130 -7.44 -14.90 1.19
N ASP A 131 -8.10 -14.56 2.29
CA ASP A 131 -8.61 -13.21 2.56
C ASP A 131 -7.52 -12.38 3.27
N TRP A 132 -6.80 -11.57 2.50
CA TRP A 132 -5.73 -10.72 3.00
C TRP A 132 -6.19 -9.78 4.13
N GLU A 133 -7.40 -9.23 4.06
CA GLU A 133 -7.91 -8.32 5.11
C GLU A 133 -8.09 -9.06 6.43
N ARG A 134 -8.62 -10.28 6.36
CA ARG A 134 -8.75 -11.16 7.51
C ARG A 134 -7.40 -11.59 8.07
N THR A 135 -6.46 -11.94 7.19
CA THR A 135 -5.10 -12.36 7.54
C THR A 135 -4.32 -11.23 8.21
N LYS A 136 -4.42 -9.99 7.73
CA LYS A 136 -3.88 -8.80 8.42
C LYS A 136 -4.42 -8.67 9.83
N GLY A 137 -5.72 -8.88 10.03
CA GLY A 137 -6.33 -8.87 11.36
C GLY A 137 -5.76 -9.92 12.31
N PHE A 138 -5.32 -11.07 11.80
CA PHE A 138 -4.61 -12.07 12.60
C PHE A 138 -3.17 -11.65 12.91
N TYR A 139 -2.44 -11.12 11.94
CA TYR A 139 -1.09 -10.60 12.18
C TYR A 139 -1.08 -9.46 13.21
N PHE A 140 -2.01 -8.50 13.09
CA PHE A 140 -2.13 -7.42 14.08
C PHE A 140 -2.46 -7.94 15.49
N ARG A 141 -3.30 -8.99 15.58
CA ARG A 141 -3.60 -9.63 16.88
C ARG A 141 -2.39 -10.36 17.45
N MET A 142 -1.63 -11.06 16.62
CA MET A 142 -0.42 -11.80 17.01
C MET A 142 0.71 -10.87 17.44
N LEU A 143 0.91 -9.76 16.72
CA LEU A 143 1.87 -8.70 17.09
C LEU A 143 1.52 -8.03 18.43
N GLY A 144 0.28 -8.19 18.90
CA GLY A 144 -0.16 -7.63 20.16
C GLY A 144 -0.15 -6.11 20.13
N VAL A 145 -0.84 -5.48 19.17
CA VAL A 145 -1.03 -4.01 19.12
C VAL A 145 -1.63 -3.40 20.41
N GLY A 146 -2.16 -4.24 21.31
CA GLY A 146 -2.54 -3.86 22.68
C GLY A 146 -1.37 -3.86 23.69
N SER A 147 -0.12 -3.94 23.23
CA SER A 147 1.09 -3.82 24.07
C SER A 147 1.74 -2.46 23.86
N VAL A 148 2.19 -1.86 24.98
CA VAL A 148 2.93 -0.60 24.98
C VAL A 148 4.22 -0.75 24.15
N THR A 149 4.94 -1.87 24.32
CA THR A 149 6.19 -2.13 23.61
C THR A 149 5.98 -2.19 22.09
N THR A 150 4.94 -2.88 21.62
CA THR A 150 4.62 -2.97 20.19
C THR A 150 4.30 -1.60 19.60
N LEU A 151 3.51 -0.79 20.31
CA LEU A 151 3.22 0.58 19.88
C LEU A 151 4.48 1.44 19.84
N GLN A 152 5.33 1.35 20.86
CA GLN A 152 6.60 2.08 20.88
C GLN A 152 7.48 1.72 19.69
N SER A 153 7.68 0.42 19.44
CA SER A 153 8.49 -0.05 18.30
C SER A 153 7.91 0.36 16.96
N LEU A 154 6.59 0.26 16.80
CA LEU A 154 5.90 0.64 15.56
C LEU A 154 6.07 2.13 15.25
N PHE A 155 5.85 2.99 16.24
CA PHE A 155 5.98 4.43 16.05
C PHE A 155 7.44 4.85 15.88
N GLN A 156 8.38 4.21 16.58
CA GLN A 156 9.81 4.47 16.39
C GLN A 156 10.31 4.06 15.00
N LEU A 157 9.77 2.99 14.42
CA LEU A 157 10.10 2.56 13.06
C LEU A 157 9.59 3.57 12.01
N HIS A 158 8.42 4.16 12.25
CA HIS A 158 7.80 5.10 11.30
C HIS A 158 8.31 6.54 11.44
N PHE A 159 8.74 6.93 12.65
CA PHE A 159 9.30 8.24 12.97
C PHE A 159 10.67 8.09 13.66
N PRO A 160 11.69 7.58 12.95
CA PRO A 160 13.01 7.34 13.53
C PRO A 160 13.66 8.62 14.07
N GLU A 161 13.33 9.77 13.51
CA GLU A 161 13.83 11.10 13.90
C GLU A 161 13.18 11.67 15.17
N LEU A 162 12.02 11.15 15.57
CA LEU A 162 11.30 11.63 16.74
C LEU A 162 11.57 10.71 17.94
N ARG A 163 11.62 11.31 19.13
CA ARG A 163 11.62 10.54 20.37
C ARG A 163 10.20 10.13 20.70
N VAL A 164 9.95 8.83 20.74
CA VAL A 164 8.62 8.25 20.96
C VAL A 164 8.50 7.68 22.37
N TRP A 165 7.49 8.12 23.11
CA TRP A 165 7.07 7.48 24.36
C TRP A 165 5.66 6.94 24.24
N SER A 166 5.44 5.72 24.73
CA SER A 166 4.11 5.15 24.80
C SER A 166 3.82 4.65 26.20
N HIS A 167 2.61 4.87 26.68
CA HIS A 167 2.17 4.39 27.98
C HIS A 167 0.66 4.15 28.00
N ARG A 168 0.20 3.33 28.94
CA ARG A 168 -1.24 3.10 29.17
C ARG A 168 -1.83 4.32 29.87
N LYS A 169 -2.97 4.79 29.39
CA LYS A 169 -3.71 5.91 29.98
C LYS A 169 -5.21 5.64 29.89
N ALA A 170 -5.93 5.87 30.98
CA ALA A 170 -7.38 5.85 30.97
C ALA A 170 -7.90 7.17 30.37
N PHE A 171 -8.87 7.05 29.46
CA PHE A 171 -9.53 8.18 28.84
C PHE A 171 -10.97 8.24 29.33
N ARG A 172 -11.38 9.42 29.82
CA ARG A 172 -12.79 9.67 30.08
C ARG A 172 -13.56 9.69 28.76
N SER A 173 -14.60 8.87 28.69
CA SER A 173 -15.56 8.84 27.61
C SER A 173 -16.94 9.14 28.16
N ALA A 174 -17.56 10.19 27.64
CA ALA A 174 -18.99 10.41 27.81
C ALA A 174 -19.73 9.57 26.75
N SER A 175 -20.64 8.72 27.20
CA SER A 175 -21.58 8.02 26.33
C SER A 175 -22.99 8.49 26.68
N HIS A 176 -23.86 8.56 25.67
CA HIS A 176 -25.27 8.82 25.92
C HIS A 176 -25.88 7.62 26.66
N GLY A 177 -26.59 7.92 27.75
CA GLY A 177 -27.40 6.92 28.42
C GLY A 177 -28.57 6.50 27.54
N HIS A 178 -29.20 5.39 27.88
CA HIS A 178 -30.40 4.94 27.18
C HIS A 178 -31.53 5.97 27.36
N ASP A 179 -32.33 6.19 26.31
CA ASP A 179 -33.55 6.99 26.42
C ASP A 179 -34.45 6.39 27.50
N LEU A 180 -34.78 7.21 28.51
CA LEU A 180 -35.64 6.81 29.62
C LEU A 180 -37.06 6.54 29.09
N ARG A 181 -37.33 5.29 28.69
CA ARG A 181 -38.67 4.86 28.29
C ARG A 181 -39.47 4.47 29.54
N SER A 182 -40.58 5.15 29.80
CA SER A 182 -41.56 4.71 30.80
C SER A 182 -42.29 3.48 30.25
N GLY A 183 -41.95 2.28 30.76
CA GLY A 183 -42.45 0.99 30.27
C GLY A 183 -41.64 -0.19 30.82
N THR A 184 -41.71 -1.35 30.15
CA THR A 184 -40.97 -2.58 30.52
C THR A 184 -39.47 -2.48 30.23
N SER A 185 -38.83 -1.44 30.78
CA SER A 185 -37.37 -1.36 30.81
C SER A 185 -36.88 -2.47 31.75
N PRO A 186 -36.01 -3.38 31.29
CA PRO A 186 -35.37 -4.32 32.19
C PRO A 186 -34.47 -3.52 33.11
N LEU A 187 -34.90 -3.32 34.36
CA LEU A 187 -34.03 -2.91 35.47
C LEU A 187 -33.15 -4.11 35.84
N ASP A 188 -32.39 -4.62 34.88
CA ASP A 188 -31.47 -5.76 34.99
C ASP A 188 -30.11 -5.37 35.61
N GLY A 189 -29.99 -4.12 36.07
CA GLY A 189 -28.76 -3.56 36.63
C GLY A 189 -27.73 -3.11 35.58
N SER A 190 -28.02 -3.24 34.27
CA SER A 190 -27.15 -2.73 33.20
C SER A 190 -27.50 -1.30 32.74
N GLY A 191 -28.72 -0.84 33.05
CA GLY A 191 -29.20 0.49 32.68
C GLY A 191 -28.63 1.61 33.56
N VAL A 192 -27.85 2.50 32.97
CA VAL A 192 -27.39 3.74 33.62
C VAL A 192 -28.48 4.81 33.50
N LEU A 193 -28.97 5.32 34.62
CA LEU A 193 -29.95 6.41 34.67
C LEU A 193 -29.27 7.75 34.42
N GLY A 194 -29.65 8.45 33.33
CA GLY A 194 -29.16 9.78 33.00
C GLY A 194 -28.95 9.96 31.49
N PHE A 195 -28.97 11.21 31.02
CA PHE A 195 -28.77 11.52 29.59
C PHE A 195 -27.33 11.25 29.12
N LEU A 196 -26.37 11.28 30.04
CA LEU A 196 -24.95 11.15 29.78
C LEU A 196 -24.27 10.50 30.97
N TYR A 197 -23.45 9.48 30.71
CA TYR A 197 -22.62 8.86 31.74
C TYR A 197 -21.16 8.88 31.32
N GLU A 198 -20.29 9.20 32.28
CA GLU A 198 -18.84 9.18 32.09
C GLU A 198 -18.30 7.81 32.50
N SER A 199 -17.47 7.23 31.65
CA SER A 199 -16.75 6.00 31.93
C SER A 199 -15.27 6.17 31.61
N ASP A 200 -14.42 5.59 32.45
CA ASP A 200 -12.99 5.51 32.19
C ASP A 200 -12.72 4.33 31.27
N VAL A 201 -12.28 4.63 30.05
CA VAL A 201 -11.94 3.61 29.05
C VAL A 201 -10.42 3.47 29.01
N PRO A 202 -9.84 2.27 29.24
CA PRO A 202 -8.41 2.07 29.12
C PRO A 202 -7.97 2.25 27.67
N GLY A 203 -6.88 2.98 27.45
CA GLY A 203 -6.27 3.16 26.14
C GLY A 203 -4.77 3.38 26.23
N PHE A 204 -4.20 3.80 25.10
CA PHE A 204 -2.77 4.12 24.99
C PHE A 204 -2.60 5.58 24.61
N LEU A 205 -1.62 6.22 25.23
CA LEU A 205 -1.12 7.53 24.82
C LEU A 205 0.26 7.33 24.18
N VAL A 206 0.42 7.86 22.97
CA VAL A 206 1.71 7.93 22.28
C VAL A 206 2.10 9.39 22.16
N GLU A 207 3.25 9.73 22.70
CA GLU A 207 3.86 11.06 22.71
C GLU A 207 5.04 11.07 21.75
N LEU A 208 5.04 12.04 20.83
CA LEU A 208 6.10 12.25 19.84
C LEU A 208 6.78 13.57 20.17
N HIS A 209 8.08 13.54 20.40
CA HIS A 209 8.89 14.71 20.71
C HIS A 209 9.86 14.98 19.56
N ALA A 210 9.75 16.20 19.01
CA ALA A 210 10.71 16.75 18.07
C ALA A 210 11.63 17.71 18.82
N ASP A 211 12.93 17.46 18.76
CA ASP A 211 13.93 18.41 19.27
C ASP A 211 14.17 19.45 18.17
N GLU A 212 13.44 20.56 18.19
CA GLU A 212 13.78 21.73 17.36
C GLU A 212 14.85 22.58 18.09
N GLU A 213 15.98 22.80 17.43
CA GLU A 213 16.94 23.84 17.82
C GLU A 213 16.31 25.19 17.50
N THR A 214 15.66 25.82 18.48
CA THR A 214 15.19 27.21 18.34
C THR A 214 16.39 28.16 18.26
N ASP A 215 16.71 28.62 17.06
CA ASP A 215 17.67 29.70 16.83
C ASP A 215 17.15 31.01 17.47
N ALA A 216 17.76 31.44 18.56
CA ALA A 216 17.31 32.55 19.40
C ALA A 216 17.59 33.95 18.81
N ARG A 217 17.55 34.12 17.48
CA ARG A 217 17.98 35.35 16.79
C ARG A 217 16.89 36.17 16.08
N VAL A 218 15.61 35.84 16.22
CA VAL A 218 14.54 36.70 15.68
C VAL A 218 13.72 37.33 16.81
N ARG A 219 14.26 38.41 17.39
CA ARG A 219 13.45 39.41 18.10
C ARG A 219 12.87 40.37 17.07
N GLY A 220 11.54 40.33 16.91
CA GLY A 220 10.79 41.41 16.26
C GLY A 220 10.38 41.14 14.81
N GLY A 221 9.46 40.21 14.63
CA GLY A 221 8.71 40.05 13.37
C GLY A 221 7.40 39.34 13.68
N ARG A 222 6.27 39.87 13.22
CA ARG A 222 4.93 39.28 13.43
C ARG A 222 4.93 37.82 12.96
N PRO A 223 4.37 36.86 13.72
CA PRO A 223 4.34 35.47 13.29
C PRO A 223 3.22 35.29 12.26
N SER A 224 3.54 35.42 10.98
CA SER A 224 2.75 34.79 9.93
C SER A 224 3.12 33.31 9.87
N SER A 225 2.13 32.49 10.19
CA SER A 225 1.98 31.06 9.87
C SER A 225 3.05 30.06 10.34
N ILE A 226 2.58 29.24 11.29
CA ILE A 226 2.86 27.80 11.46
C ILE A 226 4.28 27.47 11.94
N ILE A 227 4.36 26.85 13.11
CA ILE A 227 5.55 26.45 13.89
C ILE A 227 5.84 27.46 15.01
N GLY A 228 5.16 27.24 16.12
CA GLY A 228 5.10 28.15 17.26
C GLY A 228 4.04 27.70 18.25
N CYS A 229 4.14 26.44 18.68
CA CYS A 229 3.52 25.99 19.92
C CYS A 229 4.26 24.71 20.33
N VAL A 230 4.70 24.63 21.58
CA VAL A 230 5.06 23.37 22.25
C VAL A 230 3.80 22.51 22.24
N ARG A 231 3.54 21.85 21.12
CA ARG A 231 2.42 20.95 20.93
C ARG A 231 2.96 19.56 21.21
N SER A 232 2.82 19.13 22.45
CA SER A 232 2.67 17.70 22.73
C SER A 232 1.54 17.22 21.82
N CYS A 233 1.87 16.57 20.69
CA CYS A 233 0.88 15.97 19.82
C CYS A 233 0.46 14.66 20.49
N CYS A 234 -0.35 14.77 21.54
CA CYS A 234 -0.95 13.64 22.24
C CYS A 234 -1.92 12.93 21.28
N ARG A 235 -1.46 11.90 20.57
CA ARG A 235 -2.35 11.07 19.75
C ARG A 235 -2.99 10.02 20.66
N CYS A 236 -4.30 10.16 20.87
CA CYS A 236 -5.09 9.23 21.66
C CYS A 236 -5.52 8.06 20.76
N TRP A 237 -5.06 6.85 21.08
CA TRP A 237 -5.45 5.65 20.35
C TRP A 237 -6.58 4.92 21.08
N ARG A 238 -7.76 4.81 20.44
CA ARG A 238 -8.90 4.02 20.94
C ARG A 238 -9.15 2.82 20.04
N PRO A 239 -9.21 1.59 20.58
CA PRO A 239 -9.73 0.44 19.87
C PRO A 239 -11.25 0.38 20.07
N SER A 240 -12.02 1.00 19.17
CA SER A 240 -13.46 0.75 19.06
C SER A 240 -13.78 0.37 17.62
N GLY A 241 -14.54 -0.72 17.46
CA GLY A 241 -14.91 -1.28 16.15
C GLY A 241 -15.36 -0.20 15.16
N CYS A 242 -14.76 -0.23 13.97
CA CYS A 242 -15.14 0.55 12.80
C CYS A 242 -15.16 2.09 13.00
N GLY A 243 -13.98 2.73 13.00
CA GLY A 243 -13.89 4.17 12.70
C GLY A 243 -12.68 4.89 13.28
N TRP A 244 -11.82 5.41 12.39
CA TRP A 244 -10.68 6.27 12.73
C TRP A 244 -11.17 7.69 13.01
N ARG A 245 -11.06 8.19 14.25
CA ARG A 245 -11.32 9.61 14.54
C ARG A 245 -10.05 10.34 14.95
N TRP A 246 -9.71 11.31 14.13
CA TRP A 246 -8.63 12.26 14.32
C TRP A 246 -9.13 13.41 15.19
N GLY A 247 -8.44 13.70 16.28
CA GLY A 247 -8.74 14.84 17.13
C GLY A 247 -7.46 15.43 17.70
N CYS A 248 -7.13 16.65 17.31
CA CYS A 248 -6.17 17.49 18.02
C CYS A 248 -6.88 18.15 19.20
N ARG A 249 -6.29 18.13 20.39
CA ARG A 249 -6.54 19.16 21.40
C ARG A 249 -5.59 20.33 21.17
#